data_AF-A0A067EBX1-F1
#
_entry.id   AF-A0A067EBX1-F1
#
_cell.length_a   1.000
_cell.length_b   1.000
_cell.length_c   1.000
_cell.angle_alpha   90.00
_cell.angle_beta   90.00
_cell.angle_gamma   90.00
#
_symmetry.space_group_name_H-M   'P 1'
#
loop_
_entity.id
_entity.type
_entity.pdbx_description
1 polymer ?
#
loop_
_entity_poly.entity_id
_entity_poly.type
_entity_poly.pdbx_seq_one_letter_code
_entity_poly.pdbx_strand_id
1 'polypeptide(L)'
;MMKLSRSLLSSRSQLSEKLLAGEANYVRDGLKSHVLISQAGMSTTGHDVSAKGSLGGRIFAPYYVYKGKAAFSVDPVLPTFMKLDSGDLKVKRKGVILLTFAPAIGERKYDWAKKQHFALSPTEVGSLLTMGPRDSSEFFHDPAMLSSNAGQMRKSLSIKANADGFFISLNVANNILKTNERFVVPVSTAEFAVMKTACSFALPHLMGWDRLTNQLPRSSTDSSSSSKVDQQFLNLEWDK
;
A
#
# COMPACT_ATOMS: atom_id res chain seq x y z
N MET A 1 68.28 14.73 -1.42
CA MET A 1 69.09 15.19 -0.27
C MET A 1 68.22 16.03 0.64
N MET A 2 68.36 15.78 1.94
CA MET A 2 67.61 16.34 3.07
C MET A 2 67.73 17.86 3.23
N LYS A 3 66.74 18.48 3.88
CA LYS A 3 66.82 19.20 5.20
C LYS A 3 65.52 20.02 5.40
N LEU A 4 64.62 19.69 6.33
CA LEU A 4 64.63 20.01 7.78
C LEU A 4 64.87 21.51 8.02
N SER A 5 63.91 22.30 8.50
CA SER A 5 63.44 22.40 9.91
C SER A 5 62.93 23.87 10.10
N ARG A 6 62.15 24.34 11.08
CA ARG A 6 62.02 24.12 12.53
C ARG A 6 60.66 24.68 13.00
N SER A 7 60.17 24.08 14.07
CA SER A 7 59.04 24.41 14.94
C SER A 7 59.22 25.71 15.75
N LEU A 8 58.14 26.22 16.39
CA LEU A 8 57.96 26.20 17.86
C LEU A 8 56.69 26.94 18.37
N LEU A 9 55.98 26.27 19.29
CA LEU A 9 55.32 26.76 20.54
C LEU A 9 54.07 27.66 20.42
N SER A 10 53.04 27.62 21.30
CA SER A 10 52.72 26.86 22.52
C SER A 10 51.36 27.36 23.07
N SER A 11 50.50 26.46 23.58
CA SER A 11 49.77 26.58 24.88
C SER A 11 48.69 25.47 24.94
N ARG A 12 48.90 24.37 25.68
CA ARG A 12 48.42 24.08 27.07
C ARG A 12 46.88 24.19 27.22
N SER A 13 46.12 23.23 27.75
CA SER A 13 46.46 22.19 28.73
C SER A 13 45.37 21.09 28.89
N GLN A 14 45.85 19.83 28.93
CA GLN A 14 45.61 18.76 29.94
C GLN A 14 44.22 18.08 30.07
N LEU A 15 44.13 16.78 29.71
CA LEU A 15 44.27 15.54 30.53
C LEU A 15 42.92 15.11 31.13
N SER A 16 42.37 13.94 30.79
CA SER A 16 42.78 12.60 31.28
C SER A 16 42.33 11.54 30.24
N GLU A 17 43.18 10.73 29.59
CA GLU A 17 43.78 9.45 30.03
C GLU A 17 42.87 8.65 31.01
N LYS A 18 42.59 7.34 30.87
CA LYS A 18 43.19 6.26 30.10
C LYS A 18 42.36 4.97 30.28
N LEU A 19 42.61 4.01 29.37
CA LEU A 19 42.66 2.54 29.57
C LEU A 19 41.31 1.81 29.73
N LEU A 20 40.95 0.76 28.98
CA LEU A 20 41.73 -0.20 28.19
C LEU A 20 40.92 -0.75 27.01
N ALA A 21 41.60 -0.84 25.86
CA ALA A 21 41.21 -1.69 24.75
C ALA A 21 41.46 -3.16 25.10
N GLY A 22 40.58 -4.04 24.61
CA GLY A 22 40.67 -5.49 24.75
C GLY A 22 39.79 -6.19 23.71
N GLU A 23 40.35 -6.28 22.50
CA GLU A 23 40.23 -7.35 21.50
C GLU A 23 38.87 -7.82 20.95
N ALA A 24 38.91 -8.03 19.64
CA ALA A 24 37.84 -8.45 18.76
C ALA A 24 37.37 -9.88 19.01
N ASN A 25 36.07 -10.15 18.80
CA ASN A 25 35.59 -11.42 18.24
C ASN A 25 34.20 -11.29 17.62
N TYR A 26 33.97 -12.22 16.69
CA TYR A 26 33.08 -12.24 15.53
C TYR A 26 31.59 -12.51 15.86
N VAL A 27 30.69 -11.90 15.08
CA VAL A 27 29.32 -12.35 14.69
C VAL A 27 28.25 -12.55 15.77
N ARG A 28 27.23 -11.67 15.79
CA ARG A 28 25.87 -11.94 15.25
C ARG A 28 25.01 -10.68 15.40
N ASP A 29 24.68 -10.09 14.25
CA ASP A 29 23.74 -8.97 14.15
C ASP A 29 22.31 -9.50 14.33
N GLY A 30 21.60 -8.97 15.32
CA GLY A 30 20.23 -9.33 15.66
C GLY A 30 19.38 -8.08 15.70
N LEU A 31 18.87 -7.68 14.53
CA LEU A 31 17.91 -6.59 14.36
C LEU A 31 16.72 -6.76 15.30
N LYS A 32 16.63 -5.89 16.31
CA LYS A 32 15.40 -5.66 17.08
C LYS A 32 14.52 -4.68 16.31
N SER A 33 13.64 -5.18 15.45
CA SER A 33 12.56 -4.39 14.89
C SER A 33 11.52 -4.13 15.97
N HIS A 34 11.53 -2.93 16.54
CA HIS A 34 10.41 -2.44 17.34
C HIS A 34 9.19 -2.25 16.43
N VAL A 35 8.19 -3.12 16.59
CA VAL A 35 6.88 -2.97 15.98
C VAL A 35 6.16 -1.84 16.72
N LEU A 36 6.22 -0.63 16.20
CA LEU A 36 5.31 0.43 16.60
C LEU A 36 3.96 0.14 15.95
N ILE A 37 3.08 -0.56 16.67
CA ILE A 37 1.65 -0.60 16.33
C ILE A 37 1.12 0.80 16.64
N SER A 38 1.12 1.69 15.65
CA SER A 38 0.35 2.91 15.73
C SER A 38 -1.13 2.52 15.68
N GLN A 39 -1.82 2.62 16.81
CA GLN A 39 -3.27 2.60 16.90
C GLN A 39 -3.82 3.91 16.29
N ALA A 40 -3.53 4.16 15.02
CA ALA A 40 -4.23 5.18 14.24
C ALA A 40 -5.59 4.61 13.85
N GLY A 41 -6.52 4.60 14.82
CA GLY A 41 -7.93 4.33 14.57
C GLY A 41 -8.52 5.45 13.73
N MET A 42 -8.37 5.38 12.40
CA MET A 42 -9.21 6.17 11.52
C MET A 42 -10.58 5.52 11.49
N SER A 43 -11.57 6.17 12.11
CA SER A 43 -12.96 5.76 12.02
C SER A 43 -13.39 5.80 10.56
N THR A 44 -13.41 4.63 9.91
CA THR A 44 -13.98 4.44 8.57
C THR A 44 -15.48 4.20 8.63
N THR A 45 -16.14 4.67 9.69
CA THR A 45 -17.61 4.70 9.84
C THR A 45 -18.22 5.69 8.84
N GLY A 46 -18.14 5.38 7.56
CA GLY A 46 -18.96 5.94 6.49
C GLY A 46 -20.18 5.08 6.19
N HIS A 47 -20.72 4.38 7.19
CA HIS A 47 -22.04 3.75 7.08
C HIS A 47 -22.69 3.80 8.45
N ASP A 48 -23.21 4.98 8.79
CA ASP A 48 -24.49 4.99 9.46
C ASP A 48 -25.50 4.49 8.43
N VAL A 49 -26.05 3.30 8.64
CA VAL A 49 -27.41 3.03 8.14
C VAL A 49 -28.32 3.88 9.03
N SER A 50 -28.34 5.19 8.78
CA SER A 50 -29.26 6.10 9.42
C SER A 50 -30.60 5.91 8.72
N ALA A 51 -31.50 5.20 9.40
CA ALA A 51 -32.91 5.39 9.18
C ALA A 51 -33.18 6.90 9.31
N LYS A 52 -33.58 7.54 8.21
CA LYS A 52 -33.95 8.96 8.10
C LYS A 52 -32.78 9.96 7.91
N GLY A 53 -32.28 10.04 6.68
CA GLY A 53 -32.02 11.34 6.03
C GLY A 53 -30.78 12.17 6.39
N SER A 54 -29.62 11.56 6.67
CA SER A 54 -28.34 12.30 6.75
C SER A 54 -27.35 11.83 5.68
N LEU A 55 -26.94 12.74 4.79
CA LEU A 55 -25.89 12.56 3.78
C LEU A 55 -24.53 12.46 4.49
N GLY A 56 -24.15 11.27 4.94
CA GLY A 56 -22.75 10.93 5.15
C GLY A 56 -22.04 11.00 3.79
N GLY A 57 -21.50 12.16 3.45
CA GLY A 57 -20.91 12.44 2.14
C GLY A 57 -19.78 11.46 1.82
N ARG A 58 -19.68 11.06 0.54
CA ARG A 58 -18.55 10.25 0.08
C ARG A 58 -17.30 11.12 0.07
N ILE A 59 -16.27 10.69 0.79
CA ILE A 59 -14.93 11.31 0.78
C ILE A 59 -14.12 10.71 -0.37
N PHE A 60 -13.47 11.57 -1.16
CA PHE A 60 -12.54 11.18 -2.21
C PHE A 60 -11.15 11.70 -1.84
N ALA A 61 -10.20 10.80 -1.63
CA ALA A 61 -8.84 11.14 -1.20
C ALA A 61 -7.76 10.38 -1.99
N PRO A 62 -7.72 10.50 -3.33
CA PRO A 62 -6.70 9.86 -4.14
C PRO A 62 -5.31 10.48 -3.91
N TYR A 63 -4.29 9.62 -3.88
CA TYR A 63 -2.88 10.05 -3.93
C TYR A 63 -2.47 10.27 -5.39
N TYR A 64 -1.93 11.44 -5.73
CA TYR A 64 -1.51 11.79 -7.09
C TYR A 64 0.00 11.92 -7.23
N VAL A 65 0.51 11.50 -8.40
CA VAL A 65 1.88 11.75 -8.85
C VAL A 65 1.83 12.38 -10.25
N TYR A 66 2.45 13.55 -10.38
CA TYR A 66 2.46 14.35 -11.61
C TYR A 66 3.87 14.38 -12.21
N LYS A 67 4.03 13.95 -13.47
CA LYS A 67 5.34 13.93 -14.18
C LYS A 67 5.21 14.44 -15.61
N GLY A 68 6.34 14.74 -16.24
CA GLY A 68 6.36 15.47 -17.51
C GLY A 68 5.55 14.88 -18.68
N LYS A 69 5.36 13.55 -18.74
CA LYS A 69 4.62 12.88 -19.83
C LYS A 69 3.25 12.34 -19.43
N ALA A 70 3.04 12.08 -18.15
CA ALA A 70 1.80 11.52 -17.64
C ALA A 70 1.68 11.76 -16.13
N ALA A 71 0.44 11.78 -15.65
CA ALA A 71 0.12 11.71 -14.24
C ALA A 71 -0.50 10.34 -13.93
N PHE A 72 -0.36 9.89 -12.69
CA PHE A 72 -1.22 8.81 -12.21
C PHE A 72 -1.73 9.07 -10.79
N SER A 73 -2.83 8.41 -10.44
CA SER A 73 -3.41 8.42 -9.11
C SER A 73 -3.61 7.02 -8.56
N VAL A 74 -3.65 6.92 -7.23
CA VAL A 74 -3.92 5.72 -6.45
C VAL A 74 -5.11 5.99 -5.54
N ASP A 75 -6.21 5.25 -5.71
CA ASP A 75 -7.44 5.45 -4.95
C ASP A 75 -8.02 4.11 -4.45
N PRO A 76 -8.29 3.93 -3.14
CA PRO A 76 -8.93 2.72 -2.65
C PRO A 76 -10.43 2.70 -3.00
N VAL A 77 -10.87 1.61 -3.63
CA VAL A 77 -12.29 1.33 -3.89
C VAL A 77 -12.75 0.26 -2.90
N LEU A 78 -13.67 0.63 -2.01
CA LEU A 78 -14.15 -0.24 -0.94
C LEU A 78 -14.90 -1.49 -1.45
N PRO A 79 -14.90 -2.59 -0.67
CA PRO A 79 -15.69 -3.77 -0.97
C PRO A 79 -17.18 -3.47 -0.96
N THR A 80 -17.94 -4.33 -1.63
CA THR A 80 -19.42 -4.32 -1.58
C THR A 80 -19.92 -5.51 -0.79
N PHE A 81 -21.02 -5.32 -0.07
CA PHE A 81 -21.63 -6.34 0.77
C PHE A 81 -23.00 -6.75 0.22
N MET A 82 -23.38 -7.99 0.48
CA MET A 82 -24.74 -8.50 0.30
C MET A 82 -25.35 -8.79 1.65
N LYS A 83 -26.64 -8.50 1.80
CA LYS A 83 -27.41 -8.83 2.99
C LYS A 83 -27.91 -10.27 2.88
N LEU A 84 -27.72 -11.05 3.94
CA LEU A 84 -28.25 -12.41 4.07
C LEU A 84 -29.67 -12.36 4.67
N ASP A 85 -30.41 -13.45 4.53
CA ASP A 85 -31.77 -13.57 5.08
C ASP A 85 -31.79 -13.46 6.61
N SER A 86 -30.69 -13.84 7.28
CA SER A 86 -30.47 -13.65 8.72
C SER A 86 -30.38 -12.17 9.14
N GLY A 87 -30.21 -11.26 8.18
CA GLY A 87 -29.92 -9.85 8.42
C GLY A 87 -28.44 -9.50 8.42
N ASP A 88 -27.55 -10.50 8.40
CA ASP A 88 -26.10 -10.32 8.40
C ASP A 88 -25.57 -9.82 7.05
N LEU A 89 -24.33 -9.32 7.05
CA LEU A 89 -23.64 -8.85 5.85
C LEU A 89 -22.50 -9.79 5.48
N LYS A 90 -22.46 -10.20 4.22
CA LYS A 90 -21.35 -10.97 3.62
C LYS A 90 -20.67 -10.13 2.54
N VAL A 91 -19.35 -10.18 2.47
CA VAL A 91 -18.61 -9.53 1.36
C VAL A 91 -19.03 -10.19 0.04
N LYS A 92 -19.60 -9.40 -0.87
CA LYS A 92 -20.01 -9.82 -2.22
C LYS A 92 -18.86 -9.65 -3.22
N ARG A 93 -18.14 -8.52 -3.12
CA ARG A 93 -16.99 -8.20 -3.97
C ARG A 93 -15.93 -7.55 -3.11
N LYS A 94 -14.69 -8.04 -3.20
CA LYS A 94 -13.55 -7.41 -2.55
C LYS A 94 -13.31 -6.00 -3.10
N GLY A 95 -12.72 -5.14 -2.28
CA GLY A 95 -12.22 -3.86 -2.71
C GLY A 95 -10.98 -4.00 -3.59
N VAL A 96 -10.59 -2.92 -4.24
CA VAL A 96 -9.41 -2.83 -5.11
C VAL A 96 -8.69 -1.51 -4.90
N ILE A 97 -7.40 -1.44 -5.26
CA ILE A 97 -6.72 -0.16 -5.47
C ILE A 97 -6.88 0.23 -6.94
N LEU A 98 -7.56 1.33 -7.21
CA LEU A 98 -7.74 1.85 -8.57
C LEU A 98 -6.57 2.76 -8.93
N LEU A 99 -5.80 2.36 -9.93
CA LEU A 99 -4.80 3.19 -10.58
C LEU A 99 -5.45 3.91 -11.77
N THR A 100 -5.24 5.22 -11.87
CA THR A 100 -5.72 6.02 -13.00
C THR A 100 -4.56 6.78 -13.63
N PHE A 101 -4.38 6.66 -14.94
CA PHE A 101 -3.32 7.30 -15.70
C PHE A 101 -3.92 8.35 -16.63
N ALA A 102 -3.29 9.51 -16.77
CA ALA A 102 -3.68 10.53 -17.73
C ALA A 102 -2.45 11.07 -18.47
N PRO A 103 -2.54 11.30 -19.80
CA PRO A 103 -1.43 11.84 -20.57
C PRO A 103 -1.26 13.34 -20.32
N ALA A 104 -0.02 13.83 -20.38
CA ALA A 104 0.25 15.26 -20.35
C ALA A 104 -0.19 15.91 -21.67
N ILE A 105 -0.76 17.11 -21.58
CA ILE A 105 -1.15 17.97 -22.72
C ILE A 105 -0.46 19.33 -22.70
N GLY A 106 0.49 19.51 -21.78
CA GLY A 106 1.27 20.73 -21.62
C GLY A 106 1.98 20.73 -20.27
N GLU A 107 2.74 21.78 -20.00
CA GLU A 107 3.42 21.93 -18.71
C GLU A 107 2.40 21.92 -17.56
N ARG A 108 2.53 20.93 -16.67
CA ARG A 108 1.64 20.73 -15.51
C ARG A 108 0.14 20.61 -15.88
N LYS A 109 -0.19 20.22 -17.11
CA LYS A 109 -1.57 19.99 -17.57
C LYS A 109 -1.74 18.57 -18.08
N TYR A 110 -2.85 17.92 -17.70
CA TYR A 110 -3.12 16.52 -18.00
C TYR A 110 -4.56 16.35 -18.52
N ASP A 111 -4.74 15.50 -19.51
CA ASP A 111 -6.05 15.22 -20.11
C ASP A 111 -6.74 14.06 -19.39
N TRP A 112 -7.52 14.39 -18.38
CA TRP A 112 -8.31 13.40 -17.62
C TRP A 112 -9.50 12.83 -18.40
N ALA A 113 -9.84 13.38 -19.58
CA ALA A 113 -10.85 12.78 -20.45
C ALA A 113 -10.29 11.56 -21.19
N LYS A 114 -8.98 11.53 -21.47
CA LYS A 114 -8.25 10.39 -22.05
C LYS A 114 -7.57 9.51 -21.01
N LYS A 115 -8.13 9.44 -19.80
CA LYS A 115 -7.57 8.63 -18.73
C LYS A 115 -7.79 7.13 -18.96
N GLN A 116 -6.86 6.32 -18.47
CA GLN A 116 -6.99 4.86 -18.42
C GLN A 116 -6.92 4.35 -16.99
N HIS A 117 -7.64 3.26 -16.72
CA HIS A 117 -7.74 2.65 -15.40
C HIS A 117 -7.11 1.25 -15.36
N PHE A 118 -6.50 0.90 -14.22
CA PHE A 118 -6.05 -0.45 -13.88
C PHE A 118 -6.36 -0.71 -12.41
N ALA A 119 -7.06 -1.78 -12.08
CA ALA A 119 -7.46 -2.08 -10.71
C ALA A 119 -6.57 -3.18 -10.13
N LEU A 120 -5.88 -2.91 -9.02
CA LEU A 120 -5.13 -3.94 -8.29
C LEU A 120 -6.06 -4.63 -7.29
N SER A 121 -6.20 -5.94 -7.44
CA SER A 121 -6.81 -6.80 -6.42
C SER A 121 -5.96 -6.83 -5.14
N PRO A 122 -6.53 -7.27 -4.00
CA PRO A 122 -5.76 -7.41 -2.76
C PRO A 122 -4.50 -8.27 -2.90
N THR A 123 -4.54 -9.28 -3.77
CA THR A 123 -3.39 -10.15 -4.05
C THR A 123 -2.31 -9.42 -4.84
N GLU A 124 -2.68 -8.65 -5.87
CA GLU A 124 -1.72 -7.84 -6.65
C GLU A 124 -1.14 -6.70 -5.82
N VAL A 125 -1.93 -6.15 -4.88
CA VAL A 125 -1.41 -5.25 -3.85
C VAL A 125 -0.37 -5.96 -2.98
N GLY A 126 -0.60 -7.22 -2.60
CA GLY A 126 0.40 -8.05 -1.93
C GLY A 126 1.72 -8.12 -2.70
N SER A 127 1.67 -8.39 -4.01
CA SER A 127 2.86 -8.40 -4.88
C SER A 127 3.59 -7.05 -4.87
N LEU A 128 2.85 -5.94 -5.00
CA LEU A 128 3.40 -4.57 -4.90
C LEU A 128 4.10 -4.33 -3.56
N LEU A 129 3.50 -4.77 -2.46
CA LEU A 129 4.05 -4.59 -1.11
C LEU A 129 5.32 -5.40 -0.89
N THR A 130 5.48 -6.55 -1.54
CA THR A 130 6.67 -7.38 -1.44
C THR A 130 7.85 -6.91 -2.30
N MET A 131 7.63 -5.98 -3.24
CA MET A 131 8.70 -5.50 -4.13
C MET A 131 9.84 -4.84 -3.34
N GLY A 132 11.06 -5.34 -3.57
CA GLY A 132 12.32 -4.72 -3.18
C GLY A 132 12.81 -3.65 -4.16
N PRO A 133 13.93 -2.97 -3.85
CA PRO A 133 14.43 -1.82 -4.62
C PRO A 133 14.86 -2.12 -6.06
N ARG A 134 15.09 -3.40 -6.41
CA ARG A 134 15.53 -3.84 -7.74
C ARG A 134 14.50 -4.73 -8.45
N ASP A 135 13.37 -4.95 -7.81
CA ASP A 135 12.39 -5.91 -8.29
C ASP A 135 11.58 -5.33 -9.43
N SER A 136 10.85 -6.23 -10.09
CA SER A 136 9.82 -5.88 -11.04
C SER A 136 8.56 -6.70 -10.79
N SER A 137 7.43 -6.17 -11.21
CA SER A 137 6.14 -6.86 -11.19
C SER A 137 5.35 -6.52 -12.43
N GLU A 138 4.62 -7.50 -12.96
CA GLU A 138 3.79 -7.35 -14.14
C GLU A 138 2.41 -7.97 -13.89
N PHE A 139 1.37 -7.27 -14.31
CA PHE A 139 -0.02 -7.65 -14.11
C PHE A 139 -0.78 -7.53 -15.42
N PHE A 140 -1.65 -8.51 -15.72
CA PHE A 140 -2.34 -8.61 -17.00
C PHE A 140 -3.84 -8.77 -16.77
N HIS A 141 -4.62 -7.84 -17.29
CA HIS A 141 -6.07 -7.81 -17.17
C HIS A 141 -6.71 -7.86 -18.55
N ASP A 142 -7.76 -8.67 -18.69
CA ASP A 142 -8.70 -8.61 -19.80
C ASP A 142 -10.06 -8.11 -19.26
N PRO A 143 -10.41 -6.83 -19.45
CA PRO A 143 -11.68 -6.28 -18.98
C PRO A 143 -12.92 -6.95 -19.57
N ALA A 144 -12.77 -7.61 -20.73
CA ALA A 144 -13.83 -8.30 -21.44
C ALA A 144 -13.80 -9.82 -21.20
N MET A 145 -12.97 -10.29 -20.25
CA MET A 145 -12.93 -11.70 -19.87
C MET A 145 -14.34 -12.17 -19.48
N LEU A 146 -14.72 -13.37 -19.90
CA LEU A 146 -16.06 -13.96 -19.72
C LEU A 146 -17.18 -13.29 -20.55
N SER A 147 -16.85 -12.41 -21.49
CA SER A 147 -17.80 -11.89 -22.50
C SER A 147 -17.45 -12.41 -23.89
N SER A 148 -18.31 -12.12 -24.88
CA SER A 148 -18.05 -12.40 -26.30
C SER A 148 -16.81 -11.66 -26.84
N ASN A 149 -16.33 -10.63 -26.15
CA ASN A 149 -15.19 -9.81 -26.55
C ASN A 149 -13.88 -10.22 -25.84
N ALA A 150 -13.83 -11.39 -25.20
CA ALA A 150 -12.63 -11.88 -24.54
C ALA A 150 -11.42 -11.90 -25.51
N GLY A 151 -10.25 -11.52 -25.01
CA GLY A 151 -9.00 -11.39 -25.75
C GLY A 151 -8.90 -10.14 -26.63
N GLN A 152 -10.00 -9.39 -26.84
CA GLN A 152 -10.01 -8.19 -27.66
C GLN A 152 -9.50 -6.95 -26.92
N MET A 153 -9.54 -6.94 -25.59
CA MET A 153 -9.00 -5.87 -24.77
C MET A 153 -7.98 -6.41 -23.78
N ARG A 154 -6.76 -5.87 -23.79
CA ARG A 154 -5.69 -6.30 -22.90
C ARG A 154 -5.05 -5.08 -22.24
N LYS A 155 -4.95 -5.12 -20.92
CA LYS A 155 -4.23 -4.14 -20.11
C LYS A 155 -3.05 -4.83 -19.45
N SER A 156 -1.85 -4.30 -19.64
CA SER A 156 -0.66 -4.78 -18.93
C SER A 156 -0.04 -3.65 -18.13
N LEU A 157 0.03 -3.82 -16.82
CA LEU A 157 0.72 -2.93 -15.90
C LEU A 157 2.09 -3.52 -15.57
N SER A 158 3.14 -2.71 -15.68
CA SER A 158 4.50 -3.09 -15.34
C SER A 158 5.09 -2.07 -14.37
N ILE A 159 5.67 -2.56 -13.28
CA ILE A 159 6.39 -1.76 -12.29
C ILE A 159 7.83 -2.27 -12.30
N LYS A 160 8.77 -1.43 -12.71
CA LYS A 160 10.18 -1.82 -12.88
C LYS A 160 11.07 -0.85 -12.14
N ALA A 161 12.01 -1.38 -11.35
CA ALA A 161 13.05 -0.56 -10.74
C ALA A 161 13.84 0.24 -11.79
N ASN A 162 14.24 1.45 -11.40
CA ASN A 162 15.08 2.37 -12.15
C ASN A 162 16.12 2.97 -11.20
N ALA A 163 17.16 3.63 -11.73
CA ALA A 163 18.26 4.20 -10.95
C ALA A 163 17.80 4.99 -9.72
N ASP A 164 16.75 5.81 -9.87
CA ASP A 164 16.22 6.70 -8.81
C ASP A 164 14.75 6.39 -8.43
N GLY A 165 14.35 5.11 -8.48
CA GLY A 165 13.00 4.68 -8.07
C GLY A 165 12.41 3.63 -8.99
N PHE A 166 11.24 3.89 -9.56
CA PHE A 166 10.48 2.93 -10.36
C PHE A 166 9.87 3.59 -11.60
N PHE A 167 9.72 2.84 -12.68
CA PHE A 167 8.81 3.17 -13.77
C PHE A 167 7.54 2.36 -13.62
N ILE A 168 6.41 3.05 -13.50
CA ILE A 168 5.09 2.44 -13.57
C ILE A 168 4.54 2.68 -14.98
N SER A 169 4.35 1.59 -15.72
CA SER A 169 3.93 1.62 -17.13
C SER A 169 2.61 0.89 -17.30
N LEU A 170 1.61 1.55 -17.87
CA LEU A 170 0.35 0.93 -18.29
C LEU A 170 0.30 0.90 -19.82
N ASN A 171 0.06 -0.29 -20.37
CA ASN A 171 -0.25 -0.48 -21.78
C ASN A 171 -1.70 -0.97 -21.92
N VAL A 172 -2.48 -0.33 -22.80
CA VAL A 172 -3.88 -0.66 -23.08
C VAL A 172 -4.03 -0.91 -24.57
N ALA A 173 -4.15 -2.19 -24.94
CA ALA A 173 -4.43 -2.61 -26.31
C ALA A 173 -5.91 -2.92 -26.46
N ASN A 174 -6.58 -2.26 -27.40
CA ASN A 174 -7.96 -2.51 -27.77
C ASN A 174 -8.03 -2.88 -29.26
N ASN A 175 -8.26 -4.16 -29.53
CA ASN A 175 -8.31 -4.70 -30.88
C ASN A 175 -9.62 -4.39 -31.62
N ILE A 176 -10.68 -4.02 -30.90
CA ILE A 176 -11.98 -3.62 -31.47
C ILE A 176 -11.84 -2.21 -32.07
N LEU A 177 -11.31 -1.28 -31.29
CA LEU A 177 -11.11 0.11 -31.70
C LEU A 177 -9.77 0.35 -32.42
N LYS A 178 -8.93 -0.69 -32.54
CA LYS A 178 -7.57 -0.63 -33.09
C LYS A 178 -6.68 0.43 -32.42
N THR A 179 -6.83 0.58 -31.10
CA THR A 179 -6.01 1.51 -30.30
C THR A 179 -4.96 0.77 -29.48
N ASN A 180 -3.83 1.43 -29.27
CA ASN A 180 -2.76 0.98 -28.40
C ASN A 180 -2.19 2.19 -27.66
N GLU A 181 -2.56 2.32 -26.40
CA GLU A 181 -2.20 3.46 -25.56
C GLU A 181 -1.17 3.04 -24.52
N ARG A 182 -0.13 3.84 -24.33
CA ARG A 182 0.93 3.58 -23.37
C ARG A 182 1.20 4.80 -22.49
N PHE A 183 1.14 4.58 -21.18
CA PHE A 183 1.45 5.57 -20.15
C PHE A 183 2.68 5.09 -19.39
N VAL A 184 3.63 5.99 -19.16
CA VAL A 184 4.83 5.69 -18.36
C VAL A 184 5.04 6.84 -17.39
N VAL A 185 5.04 6.52 -16.10
CA VAL A 185 5.28 7.49 -15.03
C VAL A 185 6.50 7.08 -14.22
N PRO A 186 7.57 7.90 -14.19
CA PRO A 186 8.65 7.72 -13.23
C PRO A 186 8.17 8.08 -11.83
N VAL A 187 8.40 7.20 -10.87
CA VAL A 187 8.04 7.33 -9.46
C VAL A 187 9.31 7.24 -8.65
N SER A 188 9.61 8.27 -7.88
CA SER A 188 10.77 8.28 -6.99
C SER A 188 10.63 7.24 -5.87
N THR A 189 11.73 6.87 -5.23
CA THR A 189 11.72 6.00 -4.06
C THR A 189 10.79 6.51 -2.96
N ALA A 190 10.75 7.83 -2.73
CA ALA A 190 9.87 8.44 -1.72
C ALA A 190 8.38 8.32 -2.10
N GLU A 191 8.02 8.64 -3.34
CA GLU A 191 6.64 8.49 -3.84
C GLU A 191 6.20 7.02 -3.79
N PHE A 192 7.09 6.09 -4.13
CA PHE A 192 6.81 4.66 -4.07
C PHE A 192 6.63 4.18 -2.62
N ALA A 193 7.42 4.69 -1.67
CA ALA A 193 7.26 4.38 -0.25
C ALA A 193 5.90 4.86 0.31
N VAL A 194 5.45 6.07 -0.06
CA VAL A 194 4.11 6.57 0.29
C VAL A 194 3.04 5.65 -0.29
N MET A 195 3.16 5.26 -1.56
CA MET A 195 2.21 4.35 -2.20
C MET A 195 2.16 2.99 -1.50
N LYS A 196 3.30 2.35 -1.20
CA LYS A 196 3.32 1.07 -0.46
C LYS A 196 2.66 1.21 0.92
N THR A 197 2.94 2.30 1.62
CA THR A 197 2.37 2.54 2.95
C THR A 197 0.85 2.71 2.88
N ALA A 198 0.35 3.53 1.94
CA ALA A 198 -1.08 3.72 1.72
C ALA A 198 -1.79 2.41 1.32
N CYS A 199 -1.20 1.63 0.41
CA CYS A 199 -1.74 0.34 0.00
C CYS A 199 -1.77 -0.68 1.14
N SER A 200 -0.71 -0.72 1.97
CA SER A 200 -0.65 -1.57 3.16
C SER A 200 -1.76 -1.22 4.16
N PHE A 201 -1.94 0.06 4.44
CA PHE A 201 -3.01 0.55 5.30
C PHE A 201 -4.41 0.25 4.75
N ALA A 202 -4.61 0.39 3.43
CA ALA A 202 -5.89 0.12 2.81
C ALA A 202 -6.26 -1.37 2.78
N LEU A 203 -5.28 -2.28 2.79
CA LEU A 203 -5.49 -3.71 2.50
C LEU A 203 -6.57 -4.39 3.39
N PRO A 204 -6.61 -4.22 4.72
CA PRO A 204 -7.68 -4.77 5.56
C PRO A 204 -9.07 -4.20 5.20
N HIS A 205 -9.15 -2.92 4.84
CA HIS A 205 -10.40 -2.27 4.42
C HIS A 205 -10.88 -2.81 3.06
N LEU A 206 -9.96 -3.13 2.14
CA LEU A 206 -10.32 -3.78 0.87
C LEU A 206 -10.92 -5.18 1.10
N MET A 207 -10.52 -5.86 2.17
CA MET A 207 -11.06 -7.17 2.57
C MET A 207 -12.34 -7.05 3.39
N GLY A 208 -12.71 -5.86 3.85
CA GLY A 208 -13.86 -5.61 4.73
C GLY A 208 -13.61 -5.98 6.19
N TRP A 209 -12.36 -6.17 6.59
CA TRP A 209 -12.00 -6.55 7.96
C TRP A 209 -12.18 -5.41 8.96
N ASP A 210 -12.16 -4.16 8.47
CA ASP A 210 -12.50 -2.97 9.24
C ASP A 210 -13.93 -3.06 9.82
N ARG A 211 -14.85 -3.71 9.11
CA ARG A 211 -16.21 -3.96 9.60
C ARG A 211 -16.31 -5.01 10.69
N LEU A 212 -15.26 -5.83 10.86
CA LEU A 212 -15.15 -6.78 11.96
C LEU A 212 -14.51 -6.11 13.18
N THR A 213 -13.43 -5.36 12.96
CA THR A 213 -12.67 -4.72 14.03
C THR A 213 -13.35 -3.49 14.62
N ASN A 214 -14.20 -2.81 13.85
CA ASN A 214 -14.96 -1.64 14.30
C ASN A 214 -16.31 -1.99 14.94
N GLN A 215 -16.63 -3.29 15.11
CA GLN A 215 -17.78 -3.67 15.93
C GLN A 215 -17.42 -3.41 17.39
N LEU A 216 -17.94 -2.33 17.95
CA LEU A 216 -17.88 -2.08 19.40
C LEU A 216 -18.43 -3.32 20.13
N PRO A 217 -17.84 -3.74 21.27
CA PRO A 217 -18.46 -4.78 22.08
C PRO A 217 -19.90 -4.35 22.37
N ARG A 218 -20.88 -5.13 21.89
CA ARG A 218 -22.24 -5.00 22.40
C ARG A 218 -22.11 -5.22 23.90
N SER A 219 -22.47 -4.22 24.70
CA SER A 219 -22.47 -4.31 26.15
C SER A 219 -23.48 -5.37 26.59
N SER A 220 -23.08 -6.63 26.60
CA SER A 220 -23.69 -7.65 27.44
C SER A 220 -23.04 -7.52 28.80
N THR A 221 -23.70 -6.79 29.67
CA THR A 221 -23.54 -6.91 31.12
C THR A 221 -23.67 -8.39 31.45
N ASP A 222 -22.55 -9.07 31.69
CA ASP A 222 -22.45 -10.17 32.64
C ASP A 222 -20.98 -10.45 32.92
N SER A 223 -20.61 -10.10 34.15
CA SER A 223 -19.34 -10.42 34.77
C SER A 223 -19.22 -11.91 35.01
N SER A 224 -18.22 -12.56 34.41
CA SER A 224 -17.59 -13.72 35.05
C SER A 224 -16.14 -13.86 34.60
N SER A 225 -15.24 -13.57 35.53
CA SER A 225 -13.82 -13.92 35.46
C SER A 225 -13.63 -15.43 35.35
N SER A 226 -12.83 -15.88 34.38
CA SER A 226 -12.05 -17.11 34.58
C SER A 226 -10.85 -17.12 33.64
N SER A 227 -9.67 -17.06 34.23
CA SER A 227 -8.42 -17.47 33.62
C SER A 227 -8.50 -18.95 33.27
N LYS A 228 -8.70 -19.26 32.00
CA LYS A 228 -8.43 -20.59 31.44
C LYS A 228 -7.69 -20.39 30.13
N VAL A 229 -6.55 -21.06 30.02
CA VAL A 229 -5.89 -21.26 28.73
C VAL A 229 -6.94 -21.76 27.73
N ASP A 230 -6.88 -21.16 26.54
CA ASP A 230 -7.93 -20.97 25.54
C ASP A 230 -8.55 -22.27 24.97
N GLN A 231 -9.37 -22.95 25.77
CA GLN A 231 -10.08 -24.18 25.37
C GLN A 231 -11.14 -23.91 24.27
N GLN A 232 -11.43 -22.64 23.97
CA GLN A 232 -12.31 -22.20 22.89
C GLN A 232 -11.66 -22.37 21.51
N PHE A 233 -10.33 -22.22 21.38
CA PHE A 233 -9.66 -22.35 20.08
C PHE A 233 -9.72 -23.78 19.52
N LEU A 234 -9.54 -24.79 20.37
CA LEU A 234 -9.56 -26.19 19.92
C LEU A 234 -10.91 -26.62 19.37
N ASN A 235 -12.03 -25.99 19.78
CA ASN A 235 -13.36 -26.35 19.28
C ASN A 235 -13.72 -25.64 17.95
N LEU A 236 -12.89 -24.72 17.45
CA LEU A 236 -13.12 -24.05 16.16
C LEU A 236 -12.56 -24.86 14.98
N GLU A 237 -11.67 -25.83 15.25
CA GLU A 237 -11.02 -26.67 14.23
C GLU A 237 -11.77 -27.98 13.95
N TRP A 238 -12.79 -28.31 14.75
CA TRP A 238 -13.57 -29.54 14.63
C TRP A 238 -15.06 -29.22 14.51
N ASP A 239 -15.66 -29.57 13.37
CA ASP A 239 -17.11 -29.58 13.22
C ASP A 239 -17.70 -30.70 14.10
N LYS A 240 -18.65 -30.36 14.97
CA LYS A 240 -19.42 -31.33 15.76
C LYS A 240 -20.76 -31.63 15.09
#